data_AF-R8VWW0-F1
#
_entry.id   AF-R8VWW0-F1
#
_cell.length_a   1.000
_cell.length_b   1.000
_cell.length_c   1.000
_cell.angle_alpha   90.00
_cell.angle_beta   90.00
_cell.angle_gamma   90.00
#
_symmetry.space_group_name_H-M   'P 1'
#
loop_
_entity.id
_entity.type
_entity.pdbx_description
1 polymer ?
#
loop_
_entity_poly.entity_id
_entity_poly.type
_entity_poly.pdbx_seq_one_letter_code
_entity_poly.pdbx_strand_id
1 'polypeptide(L)'
;MDGYNYTPIPPEEASCVIAHLFVELALPCSCCKREDGVIVIQGTAYDGTGARITIKGEEVRYYGKQRTLAAIRAGQCRPPAIRP
;
A
#
# COMPACT_ATOMS: atom_id res chain seq x y z
N MET A 1 -12.89 -15.76 -9.44
CA MET A 1 -12.45 -15.07 -10.67
C MET A 1 -11.43 -14.06 -10.18
N ASP A 2 -10.16 -14.47 -10.06
CA ASP A 2 -9.15 -13.67 -9.35
C ASP A 2 -7.95 -13.52 -10.29
N GLY A 3 -8.19 -12.78 -11.38
CA GLY A 3 -7.28 -12.65 -12.51
C GLY A 3 -6.20 -11.57 -12.37
N TYR A 4 -6.02 -10.98 -11.20
CA TYR A 4 -4.98 -9.97 -10.98
C TYR A 4 -4.26 -10.22 -9.65
N ASN A 5 -2.92 -10.20 -9.67
CA ASN A 5 -2.07 -10.31 -8.47
C ASN A 5 -2.06 -9.00 -7.64
N TYR A 6 -3.03 -8.12 -7.87
CA TYR A 6 -3.16 -6.82 -7.22
C TYR A 6 -4.63 -6.40 -7.10
N THR A 7 -4.90 -5.49 -6.18
CA THR A 7 -6.20 -4.82 -6.02
C THR A 7 -6.06 -3.35 -6.46
N PRO A 8 -6.94 -2.83 -7.34
CA PRO A 8 -6.91 -1.43 -7.69
C PRO A 8 -7.36 -0.54 -6.52
N ILE A 9 -6.69 0.61 -6.39
CA ILE A 9 -7.08 1.68 -5.46
C ILE A 9 -7.50 2.88 -6.32
N PRO A 10 -8.72 3.42 -6.14
CA PRO A 10 -9.09 4.70 -6.74
C PRO A 10 -8.11 5.80 -6.34
N PRO A 11 -7.64 6.67 -7.25
CA PRO A 11 -6.67 7.73 -6.94
C PRO A 11 -7.06 8.60 -5.74
N GLU A 12 -8.35 8.89 -5.59
CA GLU A 12 -8.93 9.65 -4.49
C GLU A 12 -8.78 8.97 -3.12
N GLU A 13 -8.67 7.64 -3.09
CA GLU A 13 -8.43 6.87 -1.87
C GLU A 13 -6.93 6.72 -1.55
N ALA A 14 -6.04 6.98 -2.52
CA ALA A 14 -4.64 6.59 -2.43
C ALA A 14 -3.93 7.22 -1.22
N SER A 15 -4.14 8.52 -0.98
CA SER A 15 -3.54 9.22 0.16
C SER A 15 -4.01 8.63 1.49
N CYS A 16 -5.32 8.41 1.64
CA CYS A 16 -5.93 7.82 2.82
C CYS A 16 -5.43 6.39 3.06
N VAL A 17 -5.40 5.56 2.00
CA VAL A 17 -4.94 4.18 2.10
C VAL A 17 -3.47 4.13 2.48
N ILE A 18 -2.60 4.87 1.79
CA ILE A 18 -1.15 4.86 2.07
C ILE A 18 -0.87 5.27 3.51
N ALA A 19 -1.53 6.33 4.00
CA ALA A 19 -1.31 6.86 5.34
C ALA A 19 -1.71 5.88 6.46
N HIS A 20 -2.75 5.08 6.25
CA HIS A 20 -3.24 4.13 7.26
C HIS A 20 -2.72 2.71 7.06
N LEU A 21 -2.25 2.38 5.86
CA LEU A 21 -1.76 1.04 5.54
C LEU A 21 -0.41 0.80 6.21
N PHE A 22 0.56 1.67 5.98
CA PHE A 22 1.96 1.43 6.36
C PHE A 22 2.27 1.97 7.75
N VAL A 23 2.73 1.09 8.64
CA VAL A 23 3.30 1.47 9.95
C VAL A 23 4.81 1.67 9.89
N GLU A 24 5.46 1.09 8.88
CA GLU A 24 6.88 1.24 8.60
C GLU A 24 7.10 1.12 7.09
N LEU A 25 7.84 2.06 6.50
CA LEU A 25 8.23 2.01 5.09
C LEU A 25 9.57 1.30 4.96
N ALA A 26 9.65 0.32 4.07
CA ALA A 26 10.91 -0.31 3.73
C ALA A 26 11.75 0.63 2.86
N LEU A 27 13.05 0.69 3.13
CA LEU A 27 13.96 1.49 2.34
C LEU A 27 13.92 1.05 0.86
N PRO A 28 14.01 1.99 -0.09
CA PRO A 28 14.10 1.64 -1.50
C PRO A 28 15.36 0.81 -1.72
N CYS A 29 15.19 -0.42 -2.24
CA CYS A 29 16.33 -1.30 -2.47
C CYS A 29 17.16 -0.76 -3.66
N SER A 30 18.47 -0.57 -3.47
CA SER A 30 19.38 -0.11 -4.54
C SER A 30 19.44 -1.07 -5.73
N CYS A 31 19.02 -2.32 -5.53
CA CYS A 31 19.02 -3.40 -6.53
C CYS A 31 17.73 -3.46 -7.37
N CYS A 32 16.69 -2.72 -6.98
CA CYS A 32 15.38 -2.78 -7.60
C CYS A 32 15.41 -1.92 -8.87
N LYS A 33 15.36 -2.54 -10.06
CA LYS A 33 15.22 -1.82 -11.34
C LYS A 33 14.07 -0.82 -11.20
N ARG A 34 14.39 0.47 -11.30
CA ARG A 34 13.36 1.51 -11.41
C ARG A 34 12.70 1.33 -12.76
N GLU A 35 11.44 0.92 -12.77
CA GLU A 35 10.62 1.06 -13.98
C GLU A 35 10.34 2.55 -14.12
N ASP A 36 10.77 3.15 -15.24
CA ASP A 36 10.65 4.59 -15.45
C ASP A 36 9.19 5.04 -15.30
N GLY A 37 8.98 6.10 -14.52
CA GLY A 37 7.66 6.67 -14.26
C GLY A 37 6.78 5.88 -13.28
N VAL A 38 7.31 4.86 -12.59
CA VAL A 38 6.57 4.12 -11.54
C VAL A 38 7.07 4.50 -10.16
N ILE A 39 6.17 4.98 -9.31
CA ILE A 39 6.44 5.16 -7.88
C ILE A 39 6.11 3.86 -7.16
N VAL A 40 7.05 3.34 -6.37
CA VAL A 40 6.86 2.13 -5.57
C VAL A 40 6.96 2.49 -4.09
N ILE A 41 5.91 2.17 -3.34
CA ILE A 41 5.85 2.32 -1.89
C ILE A 41 5.70 0.92 -1.31
N GLN A 42 6.64 0.51 -0.46
CA GLN A 42 6.64 -0.81 0.15
C GLN A 42 6.95 -0.71 1.63
N GLY A 43 6.49 -1.68 2.40
CA GLY A 43 6.71 -1.67 3.84
C GLY A 43 5.86 -2.69 4.58
N THR A 44 5.79 -2.49 5.88
CA THR A 44 4.99 -3.30 6.80
C THR A 44 3.63 -2.63 7.00
N ALA A 45 2.57 -3.36 6.71
CA ALA A 45 1.21 -2.93 6.95
C ALA A 45 0.86 -3.00 8.45
N TYR A 46 -0.20 -2.32 8.86
CA TYR A 46 -0.65 -2.28 10.26
C TYR A 46 -0.97 -3.66 10.87
N ASP A 47 -1.23 -4.68 10.04
CA ASP A 47 -1.47 -6.07 10.47
C ASP A 47 -0.18 -6.91 10.56
N GLY A 48 0.99 -6.27 10.44
CA GLY A 48 2.31 -6.89 10.49
C GLY A 48 2.74 -7.58 9.20
N THR A 49 1.94 -7.52 8.13
CA THR A 49 2.27 -8.18 6.85
C THR A 49 2.99 -7.24 5.89
N GLY A 50 3.78 -7.80 4.97
CA GLY A 50 4.38 -7.02 3.90
C GLY A 50 3.33 -6.56 2.88
N ALA A 51 3.40 -5.30 2.48
CA ALA A 51 2.56 -4.71 1.45
C ALA A 51 3.38 -3.85 0.47
N ARG A 52 2.86 -3.70 -0.75
CA ARG A 52 3.42 -2.83 -1.78
C ARG A 52 2.30 -2.09 -2.52
N ILE A 53 2.47 -0.80 -2.76
CA ILE A 53 1.66 0.01 -3.66
C ILE A 53 2.53 0.50 -4.81
N THR A 54 2.02 0.43 -6.03
CA THR A 54 2.64 1.06 -7.20
C THR A 54 1.72 2.12 -7.78
N ILE A 55 2.27 3.26 -8.17
CA ILE A 55 1.55 4.36 -8.81
C ILE A 55 2.20 4.60 -10.18
N LYS A 56 1.38 4.54 -11.24
CA LYS A 56 1.80 4.82 -12.62
C LYS A 56 0.72 5.64 -13.32
N GLY A 57 0.98 6.93 -13.52
CA GLY A 57 -0.06 7.86 -13.97
C GLY A 57 -1.22 7.90 -12.96
N GLU A 58 -2.44 7.66 -13.43
CA GLU A 58 -3.65 7.58 -12.58
C GLU A 58 -3.92 6.17 -12.04
N GLU A 59 -3.06 5.20 -12.32
CA GLU A 59 -3.27 3.83 -11.86
C GLU A 59 -2.55 3.58 -10.54
N VAL A 60 -3.32 3.25 -9.49
CA VAL A 60 -2.79 2.84 -8.18
C VAL A 60 -3.12 1.37 -7.94
N ARG A 61 -2.06 0.57 -7.74
CA ARG A 61 -2.18 -0.88 -7.56
C ARG A 61 -1.64 -1.29 -6.19
N TYR A 62 -2.43 -2.05 -5.44
CA TYR A 62 -2.05 -2.64 -4.17
C TYR A 62 -1.72 -4.12 -4.29
N TYR A 63 -0.57 -4.51 -3.76
CA TYR A 63 -0.07 -5.87 -3.69
C TYR A 63 0.04 -6.24 -2.20
N GLY A 64 -0.87 -7.07 -1.72
CA GLY A 64 -0.93 -7.51 -0.34
C GLY A 64 -2.23 -8.27 -0.06
N LYS A 65 -2.52 -8.52 1.21
CA LYS A 65 -3.76 -9.22 1.58
C LYS A 65 -4.96 -8.31 1.36
N GLN A 66 -5.97 -8.79 0.62
CA GLN A 66 -7.18 -8.01 0.34
C GLN A 66 -7.94 -7.60 1.61
N ARG A 67 -7.99 -8.48 2.62
CA ARG A 67 -8.63 -8.19 3.92
C ARG A 67 -8.04 -6.97 4.63
N THR A 68 -6.74 -6.73 4.45
CA THR A 68 -6.01 -5.62 5.08
C THR A 68 -6.44 -4.30 4.44
N LEU A 69 -6.55 -4.25 3.11
CA LEU A 69 -7.08 -3.09 2.40
C LEU A 69 -8.58 -2.89 2.68
N ALA A 70 -9.36 -3.97 2.73
CA ALA A 70 -10.80 -3.90 2.99
C ALA A 70 -11.11 -3.32 4.38
N ALA A 71 -10.34 -3.69 5.41
CA ALA A 71 -10.48 -3.12 6.74
C ALA A 71 -10.17 -1.62 6.79
N ILE A 72 -9.20 -1.14 6.01
CA ILE A 72 -8.92 0.30 5.88
C ILE A 72 -10.13 1.02 5.27
N ARG A 73 -10.67 0.48 4.17
CA ARG A 73 -11.86 1.03 3.50
C ARG A 73 -13.10 1.00 4.37
N ALA A 74 -13.23 0.01 5.25
CA ALA A 74 -14.30 -0.08 6.24
C ALA A 74 -14.12 0.87 7.44
N GLY A 75 -13.06 1.69 7.46
CA GLY A 75 -12.77 2.61 8.56
C GLY A 75 -12.26 1.93 9.83
N GLN A 76 -11.84 0.66 9.75
CA GLN A 76 -11.39 -0.14 10.90
C GLN A 76 -9.89 0.05 11.23
N CYS A 77 -9.26 1.11 10.73
CA CYS A 77 -7.85 1.39 11.01
C CYS A 77 -7.63 1.63 12.50
N ARG A 78 -6.60 0.97 13.07
CA ARG A 78 -6.06 1.43 14.36
C ARG A 78 -5.39 2.79 14.13
N PRO A 79 -5.55 3.77 15.04
CA PRO A 79 -4.73 4.96 15.00
C PRO A 79 -3.26 4.55 14.98
N PRO A 80 -2.40 5.24 14.20
CA PRO A 80 -0.96 5.00 14.27
C PRO A 80 -0.57 5.09 15.73
N ALA A 81 0.19 4.10 16.21
CA ALA A 81 0.77 4.18 17.54
C ALA A 81 1.66 5.43 17.55
N ILE A 82 1.14 6.52 18.11
CA ILE A 82 1.92 7.72 18.40
C ILE A 82 2.99 7.24 19.37
N ARG A 83 4.18 6.94 18.85
CA ARG A 83 5.34 6.71 19.71
C ARG A 83 5.69 8.11 20.27
N PRO A 84 5.70 8.25 21.61
CA PRO A 84 6.01 9.52 22.26
C PRO A 84 7.41 10.03 21.92
#